data_AF-A0A845GDR9-F1
#
_entry.id   AF-A0A845GDR9-F1
#
_cell.length_a   1.000
_cell.length_b   1.000
_cell.length_c   1.000
_cell.angle_alpha   90.00
_cell.angle_beta   90.00
_cell.angle_gamma   90.00
#
_symmetry.space_group_name_H-M   'P 1'
#
loop_
_entity.id
_entity.type
_entity.pdbx_description
1 polymer ?
#
loop_
_entity_poly.entity_id
_entity_poly.type
_entity_poly.pdbx_seq_one_letter_code
_entity_poly.pdbx_strand_id
1 'polypeptide(L)'
;MNTFFVSGRTGAGKSRLLEMLIETSDLMLVDPLASPPYPWVEPDHARYRGVVVDHAYKLATPKETIEEIVAWCKQHDLPLWGGEQRIEALLVAGIVLPKDFVELNLLFPGECSRIEQNAKCRSIILDDAIELAQLAMTLCGKQQGLRLC
;
A
#
# COMPACT_ATOMS: atom_id res chain seq x y z
N MET A 1 -9.86 -1.71 -9.08
CA MET A 1 -8.90 -1.10 -8.15
C MET A 1 -8.22 -2.15 -7.29
N ASN A 2 -6.89 -2.23 -7.33
CA ASN A 2 -6.13 -3.10 -6.41
C ASN A 2 -5.75 -2.31 -5.15
N THR A 3 -5.87 -2.92 -3.98
CA THR A 3 -5.46 -2.30 -2.71
C THR A 3 -4.57 -3.23 -1.91
N PHE A 4 -3.37 -2.75 -1.59
CA PHE A 4 -2.37 -3.50 -0.85
C PHE A 4 -1.98 -2.75 0.41
N PHE A 5 -1.89 -3.46 1.52
CA PHE A 5 -1.41 -2.91 2.77
C PHE A 5 -0.21 -3.71 3.25
N VAL A 6 0.93 -3.05 3.38
CA VAL A 6 2.15 -3.62 3.91
C VAL A 6 2.16 -3.42 5.42
N SER A 7 2.12 -4.54 6.16
CA SER A 7 2.24 -4.55 7.61
C SER A 7 3.57 -5.14 8.05
N GLY A 8 3.90 -5.04 9.33
CA GLY A 8 5.11 -5.63 9.88
C GLY A 8 5.79 -4.74 10.91
N ARG A 9 6.70 -5.34 11.67
CA ARG A 9 7.41 -4.66 12.77
C ARG A 9 8.27 -3.49 12.27
N THR A 10 8.62 -2.57 13.16
CA THR A 10 9.62 -1.53 12.88
C THR A 10 10.92 -2.18 12.44
N GLY A 11 11.51 -1.70 11.35
CA GLY A 11 12.74 -2.27 10.77
C GLY A 11 12.53 -3.44 9.80
N ALA A 12 11.30 -3.93 9.60
CA ALA A 12 11.03 -5.02 8.66
C ALA A 12 11.10 -4.62 7.17
N GLY A 13 11.44 -3.36 6.86
CA GLY A 13 11.63 -2.88 5.48
C GLY A 13 10.38 -2.36 4.77
N LYS A 14 9.29 -2.05 5.48
CA LYS A 14 8.05 -1.50 4.88
C LYS A 14 8.30 -0.26 4.02
N SER A 15 8.89 0.78 4.60
CA SER A 15 9.19 2.03 3.88
C SER A 15 10.12 1.77 2.70
N ARG A 16 11.10 0.85 2.83
CA ARG A 16 11.95 0.45 1.70
C ARG A 16 11.15 -0.18 0.55
N LEU A 17 10.22 -1.07 0.86
CA LEU A 17 9.33 -1.67 -0.15
C LEU A 17 8.45 -0.61 -0.84
N LEU A 18 7.86 0.29 -0.05
CA LEU A 18 7.02 1.38 -0.56
C LEU A 18 7.82 2.38 -1.41
N GLU A 19 9.01 2.77 -0.99
CA GLU A 19 9.94 3.61 -1.76
C GLU A 19 10.27 2.96 -3.11
N MET A 20 10.56 1.67 -3.15
CA MET A 20 10.84 0.98 -4.42
C MET A 20 9.64 0.98 -5.37
N LEU A 21 8.41 0.88 -4.85
CA LEU A 21 7.21 1.02 -5.67
C LEU A 21 7.11 2.43 -6.27
N ILE A 22 7.44 3.46 -5.50
CA ILE A 22 7.44 4.87 -5.95
C ILE A 22 8.58 5.15 -6.94
N GLU A 23 9.77 4.60 -6.73
CA GLU A 23 10.90 4.80 -7.66
C GLU A 23 10.63 4.18 -9.04
N THR A 24 9.82 3.12 -9.08
CA THR A 24 9.53 2.36 -10.30
C THR A 24 8.23 2.75 -10.98
N SER A 25 7.44 3.64 -10.36
CA SER A 25 6.08 3.99 -10.79
C SER A 25 5.75 5.43 -10.43
N ASP A 26 4.95 6.14 -11.23
CA ASP A 26 4.52 7.50 -10.88
C ASP A 26 3.48 7.52 -9.73
N LEU A 27 3.84 7.05 -8.54
CA LEU A 27 2.95 6.99 -7.37
C LEU A 27 3.09 8.25 -6.52
N MET A 28 1.97 8.74 -5.99
CA MET A 28 1.98 9.81 -5.01
C MET A 28 2.24 9.25 -3.62
N LEU A 29 3.29 9.74 -2.94
CA LEU A 29 3.53 9.44 -1.53
C LEU A 29 2.79 10.40 -0.62
N VAL A 30 2.05 9.85 0.34
CA VAL A 30 1.45 10.53 1.48
C VAL A 30 2.13 9.99 2.74
N ASP A 31 3.02 10.77 3.33
CA ASP A 31 3.74 10.41 4.55
C ASP A 31 3.65 11.55 5.58
N PRO A 32 2.85 11.39 6.66
CA PRO A 32 2.69 12.40 7.70
C PRO A 32 3.93 12.57 8.60
N LEU A 33 4.94 11.70 8.49
CA LEU A 33 6.21 11.85 9.20
C LEU A 33 7.24 12.62 8.37
N ALA A 34 7.20 12.50 7.04
CA ALA A 34 8.10 13.23 6.14
C ALA A 34 7.59 14.65 5.82
N SER A 35 6.28 14.85 5.79
CA SER A 35 5.66 16.15 5.50
C SER A 35 4.67 16.54 6.60
N PRO A 36 4.48 17.84 6.89
CA PRO A 36 3.47 18.27 7.84
C PRO A 36 2.10 17.73 7.43
N PRO A 37 1.24 17.33 8.39
CA PRO A 37 -0.07 16.80 8.05
C PRO A 37 -0.95 17.94 7.53
N TYR A 38 -1.15 17.95 6.21
CA TYR A 38 -2.14 18.80 5.55
C TYR A 38 -3.40 17.99 5.26
N PRO A 39 -4.56 18.66 5.12
CA PRO A 39 -5.74 18.03 4.56
C PRO A 39 -5.41 17.40 3.20
N TRP A 40 -6.04 16.28 2.90
CA TRP A 40 -5.90 15.65 1.60
C TRP A 40 -6.39 16.60 0.51
N VAL A 41 -5.59 16.72 -0.55
CA VAL A 41 -5.95 17.46 -1.76
C VAL A 41 -5.80 16.49 -2.90
N GLU A 42 -6.89 16.25 -3.61
CA GLU A 42 -6.91 15.33 -4.74
C GLU A 42 -5.84 15.74 -5.77
N PRO A 43 -4.92 14.84 -6.12
CA PRO A 43 -3.90 15.13 -7.10
C PRO A 43 -4.46 15.00 -8.52
N ASP A 44 -3.72 15.54 -9.49
CA ASP A 44 -4.02 15.31 -10.91
C ASP A 44 -3.76 13.85 -11.28
N HIS A 45 -4.83 13.12 -11.62
CA HIS A 45 -4.78 11.72 -12.03
C HIS A 45 -4.03 11.50 -13.35
N ALA A 46 -3.80 12.53 -14.16
CA ALA A 46 -2.94 12.43 -15.35
C ALA A 46 -1.45 12.31 -14.98
N ARG A 47 -1.07 12.80 -13.79
CA ARG A 47 0.31 12.81 -13.30
C ARG A 47 0.66 11.55 -12.50
N TYR A 48 -0.28 11.01 -11.74
CA TYR A 48 -0.02 9.89 -10.84
C TYR A 48 -0.78 8.63 -11.23
N ARG A 49 -0.11 7.48 -11.07
CA ARG A 49 -0.61 6.14 -11.36
C ARG A 49 -1.09 5.40 -10.12
N GLY A 50 -1.26 6.10 -9.00
CA GLY A 50 -1.70 5.53 -7.73
C GLY A 50 -1.21 6.32 -6.53
N VAL A 51 -1.59 5.84 -5.35
CA VAL A 51 -1.25 6.48 -4.07
C VAL A 51 -0.59 5.46 -3.16
N VAL A 52 0.45 5.92 -2.46
CA VAL A 52 1.12 5.22 -1.38
C VAL A 52 0.93 6.05 -0.12
N VAL A 53 0.37 5.46 0.93
CA VAL A 53 0.21 6.10 2.24
C VAL A 53 1.12 5.39 3.23
N ASP A 54 2.24 6.00 3.62
CA ASP A 54 3.03 5.46 4.74
C ASP A 54 2.48 6.02 6.06
N HIS A 55 2.47 5.17 7.09
CA HIS A 55 2.01 5.52 8.44
C HIS A 55 0.59 6.12 8.46
N ALA A 56 -0.36 5.44 7.80
CA ALA A 56 -1.75 5.89 7.67
C ALA A 56 -2.39 6.31 9.01
N TYR A 57 -2.07 5.64 10.12
CA TYR A 57 -2.59 5.99 11.43
C TYR A 57 -2.13 7.37 11.95
N LYS A 58 -1.06 7.93 11.40
CA LYS A 58 -0.43 9.20 11.83
C LYS A 58 -0.94 10.44 11.08
N LEU A 59 -1.85 10.28 10.14
CA LEU A 59 -2.54 11.39 9.48
C LEU A 59 -3.31 12.24 10.50
N ALA A 60 -3.56 13.52 10.20
CA ALA A 60 -4.32 14.40 11.11
C ALA A 60 -5.77 13.91 11.32
N THR A 61 -6.39 13.42 10.25
CA THR A 61 -7.75 12.85 10.22
C THR A 61 -7.69 11.50 9.50
N PRO A 62 -7.14 10.43 10.14
CA PRO A 62 -6.81 9.19 9.46
C PRO A 62 -7.99 8.54 8.74
N LYS A 63 -9.17 8.55 9.37
CA LYS A 63 -10.36 7.93 8.81
C LYS A 63 -10.82 8.67 7.55
N GLU A 64 -11.04 9.98 7.68
CA GLU A 64 -11.53 10.83 6.62
C GLU A 64 -10.55 10.85 5.44
N THR A 65 -9.26 11.05 5.71
CA THR A 65 -8.23 11.09 4.67
C THR A 65 -8.11 9.75 3.92
N ILE A 66 -8.12 8.61 4.61
CA ILE A 66 -8.04 7.31 3.93
C ILE A 66 -9.32 7.03 3.13
N GLU A 67 -10.50 7.40 3.63
CA GLU A 67 -11.76 7.25 2.90
C GLU A 67 -11.76 8.07 1.60
N GLU A 68 -11.28 9.32 1.65
CA GLU A 68 -11.12 10.19 0.48
C GLU A 68 -10.11 9.63 -0.53
N ILE A 69 -8.94 9.18 -0.06
CA ILE A 69 -7.92 8.55 -0.91
C ILE A 69 -8.48 7.30 -1.58
N VAL A 70 -9.19 6.44 -0.85
CA VAL A 70 -9.85 5.25 -1.40
C VAL A 70 -10.89 5.62 -2.45
N ALA A 71 -11.72 6.63 -2.19
CA ALA A 71 -12.73 7.09 -3.14
C ALA A 71 -12.08 7.58 -4.44
N TRP A 72 -11.04 8.41 -4.33
CA TRP A 72 -10.28 8.92 -5.48
C TRP A 72 -9.61 7.79 -6.28
N CYS A 73 -8.93 6.86 -5.61
CA CYS A 73 -8.30 5.71 -6.26
C CYS A 73 -9.33 4.84 -7.00
N LYS A 74 -10.52 4.64 -6.41
CA LYS A 74 -11.62 3.89 -7.05
C LYS A 74 -12.16 4.62 -8.28
N GLN A 75 -12.38 5.93 -8.16
CA GLN A 75 -12.91 6.75 -9.25
C GLN A 75 -12.04 6.69 -10.50
N HIS A 76 -10.71 6.62 -10.32
CA HIS A 76 -9.74 6.62 -11.40
C HIS A 76 -9.17 5.23 -11.75
N ASP A 77 -9.67 4.16 -11.11
CA ASP A 77 -9.15 2.79 -11.19
C ASP A 77 -7.62 2.69 -10.96
N LEU A 78 -7.13 3.41 -9.95
CA LEU A 78 -5.71 3.49 -9.60
C LEU A 78 -5.38 2.65 -8.36
N PRO A 79 -4.21 1.97 -8.30
CA PRO A 79 -3.80 1.23 -7.14
C PRO A 79 -3.60 2.10 -5.90
N LEU A 80 -3.96 1.55 -4.74
CA LEU A 80 -3.67 2.10 -3.42
C LEU A 80 -2.73 1.17 -2.66
N TRP A 81 -1.65 1.72 -2.14
CA TRP A 81 -0.71 1.06 -1.24
C TRP A 81 -0.73 1.76 0.12
N GLY A 82 -0.74 0.99 1.19
CA GLY A 82 -0.64 1.51 2.56
C GLY A 82 0.49 0.85 3.34
N GLY A 83 1.18 1.60 4.17
CA GLY A 83 2.16 1.10 5.13
C GLY A 83 1.69 1.32 6.55
N GLU A 84 1.62 0.27 7.36
CA GLU A 84 1.33 0.40 8.78
C GLU A 84 2.07 -0.65 9.60
N GLN A 85 2.25 -0.46 10.91
CA GLN A 85 2.84 -1.53 11.72
C GLN A 85 1.89 -2.74 11.85
N ARG A 86 0.59 -2.46 11.98
CA ARG A 86 -0.49 -3.44 12.19
C ARG A 86 -1.77 -2.94 11.53
N ILE A 87 -2.39 -3.74 10.68
CA ILE A 87 -3.64 -3.36 10.01
C ILE A 87 -4.79 -3.26 11.00
N GLU A 88 -4.75 -4.07 12.07
CA GLU A 88 -5.74 -4.03 13.14
C GLU A 88 -5.84 -2.64 13.78
N ALA A 89 -4.75 -1.87 13.84
CA ALA A 89 -4.77 -0.52 14.40
C ALA A 89 -5.66 0.43 13.55
N LEU A 90 -5.63 0.29 12.23
CA LEU A 90 -6.49 1.06 11.31
C LEU A 90 -7.95 0.66 11.50
N LEU A 91 -8.22 -0.64 11.57
CA LEU A 91 -9.59 -1.16 11.74
C LEU A 91 -10.20 -0.75 13.08
N VAL A 92 -9.43 -0.82 14.18
CA VAL A 92 -9.86 -0.39 15.51
C VAL A 92 -10.12 1.12 15.57
N ALA A 93 -9.38 1.92 14.80
CA ALA A 93 -9.65 3.35 14.63
C ALA A 93 -10.89 3.65 13.77
N GLY A 94 -11.59 2.64 13.27
CA GLY A 94 -12.79 2.80 12.45
C GLY A 94 -12.49 3.15 10.99
N ILE A 95 -11.25 2.97 10.54
CA ILE A 95 -10.87 3.15 9.13
C ILE A 95 -11.39 1.96 8.33
N VAL A 96 -12.25 2.23 7.35
CA VAL A 96 -12.86 1.18 6.52
C VAL A 96 -12.00 0.93 5.30
N LEU A 97 -11.26 -0.19 5.31
CA LEU A 97 -10.49 -0.62 4.14
C LEU A 97 -11.37 -1.25 3.05
N PRO A 98 -11.00 -1.15 1.76
CA PRO A 98 -11.70 -1.84 0.66
C PRO A 98 -11.87 -3.34 0.94
N LYS A 99 -13.03 -3.94 0.59
CA LYS A 99 -13.31 -5.35 0.92
C LYS A 99 -12.30 -6.34 0.33
N ASP A 100 -11.68 -5.97 -0.77
CA ASP A 100 -10.72 -6.72 -1.57
C ASP A 100 -9.26 -6.39 -1.26
N PHE A 101 -8.98 -5.66 -0.17
CA PHE A 101 -7.60 -5.38 0.21
C PHE A 101 -6.81 -6.67 0.51
N VAL A 102 -5.53 -6.65 0.15
CA VAL A 102 -4.54 -7.68 0.49
C VAL A 102 -3.55 -7.10 1.48
N GLU A 103 -3.34 -7.79 2.59
CA GLU A 103 -2.27 -7.48 3.54
C GLU A 103 -1.01 -8.29 3.23
N LEU A 104 0.13 -7.60 3.13
CA LEU A 104 1.46 -8.17 3.03
C LEU A 104 2.18 -7.92 4.35
N ASN A 105 2.19 -8.91 5.23
CA ASN A 105 2.93 -8.80 6.49
C ASN A 105 4.41 -9.14 6.27
N LEU A 106 5.27 -8.14 6.39
CA LEU A 106 6.72 -8.29 6.32
C LEU A 106 7.28 -8.93 7.59
N LEU A 107 8.01 -10.01 7.40
CA LEU A 107 8.72 -10.76 8.43
C LEU A 107 10.22 -10.48 8.36
N PHE A 108 10.90 -10.52 9.52
CA PHE A 108 12.35 -10.58 9.54
C PHE A 108 12.86 -11.94 9.05
N PRO A 109 14.08 -12.00 8.49
CA PRO A 109 14.71 -13.27 8.16
C PRO A 109 14.73 -14.22 9.36
N GLY A 110 14.19 -15.42 9.18
CA GLY A 110 14.09 -16.44 10.23
C GLY A 110 12.85 -16.35 11.13
N GLU A 111 11.98 -15.35 10.97
CA GLU A 111 10.65 -15.36 11.59
C GLU A 111 9.73 -16.35 10.85
N CYS A 112 9.07 -17.24 11.59
CA CYS A 112 7.97 -18.04 11.06
C CYS A 112 6.65 -17.30 11.26
N SER A 113 5.76 -17.33 10.25
CA SER A 113 4.42 -16.75 10.36
C SER A 113 3.62 -17.44 11.46
N ARG A 114 3.48 -16.79 12.62
CA ARG A 114 2.45 -17.15 13.62
C ARG A 114 1.14 -16.41 13.42
N ILE A 115 1.08 -15.52 12.42
CA ILE A 115 -0.09 -14.70 12.15
C ILE A 115 -1.21 -15.63 11.68
N GLU A 116 -2.31 -15.58 12.41
CA GLU A 116 -3.54 -16.29 12.11
C GLU A 116 -3.87 -16.09 10.64
N GLN A 117 -4.09 -17.20 9.92
CA GLN A 117 -4.39 -17.20 8.49
C GLN A 117 -5.75 -16.54 8.24
N ASN A 118 -5.80 -15.22 8.31
CA ASN A 118 -6.89 -14.46 7.76
C ASN A 118 -6.70 -14.50 6.24
N ALA A 119 -7.73 -14.86 5.47
CA ALA A 119 -7.61 -15.12 4.03
C ALA A 119 -7.01 -13.96 3.21
N LYS A 120 -7.02 -12.74 3.78
CA LYS A 120 -6.49 -11.50 3.21
C LYS A 120 -5.04 -11.20 3.58
N CYS A 121 -4.46 -11.89 4.56
CA CYS A 121 -3.09 -11.66 5.02
C CYS A 121 -2.13 -12.70 4.42
N ARG A 122 -1.04 -12.21 3.84
CA ARG A 122 0.08 -12.99 3.32
C ARG A 122 1.34 -12.57 4.06
N SER A 123 1.97 -13.51 4.77
CA SER A 123 3.28 -13.26 5.36
C SER A 123 4.37 -13.46 4.33
N ILE A 124 5.32 -12.54 4.26
CA ILE A 124 6.40 -12.56 3.27
C ILE A 124 7.66 -11.90 3.83
N ILE A 125 8.84 -12.33 3.40
CA ILE A 125 10.11 -11.69 3.75
C ILE A 125 10.38 -10.57 2.75
N LEU A 126 11.08 -9.51 3.17
CA LEU A 126 11.30 -8.31 2.35
C LEU A 126 11.86 -8.62 0.94
N ASP A 127 12.88 -9.47 0.83
CA ASP A 127 13.52 -9.78 -0.46
C ASP A 127 12.51 -10.42 -1.44
N ASP A 128 11.71 -11.38 -0.96
CA ASP A 128 10.64 -12.00 -1.75
C ASP A 128 9.53 -10.99 -2.09
N ALA A 129 9.21 -10.08 -1.17
CA ALA A 129 8.20 -9.03 -1.39
C ALA A 129 8.63 -8.04 -2.47
N ILE A 130 9.92 -7.70 -2.50
CA ILE A 130 10.53 -6.88 -3.54
C ILE A 130 10.43 -7.59 -4.89
N GLU A 131 10.80 -8.86 -4.96
CA GLU A 131 10.72 -9.64 -6.20
C GLU A 131 9.28 -9.73 -6.73
N LEU A 132 8.31 -10.00 -5.85
CA LEU A 132 6.89 -10.03 -6.22
C LEU A 132 6.39 -8.66 -6.69
N ALA A 133 6.77 -7.59 -6.03
CA ALA A 133 6.41 -6.23 -6.43
C ALA A 133 6.95 -5.92 -7.83
N GLN A 134 8.22 -6.21 -8.08
CA GLN A 134 8.85 -6.02 -9.39
C GLN A 134 8.18 -6.86 -10.50
N LEU A 135 7.84 -8.11 -10.19
CA LEU A 135 7.13 -8.99 -11.12
C LEU A 135 5.73 -8.47 -11.44
N ALA A 136 4.96 -8.07 -10.42
CA ALA A 136 3.61 -7.53 -10.59
C ALA A 136 3.62 -6.25 -11.45
N MET A 137 4.56 -5.33 -11.18
CA MET A 137 4.73 -4.12 -11.97
C MET A 137 5.11 -4.40 -13.42
N THR A 138 5.99 -5.38 -13.66
CA THR A 138 6.37 -5.81 -15.03
C THR A 138 5.18 -6.37 -15.80
N LEU A 139 4.32 -7.15 -15.14
CA LEU A 139 3.14 -7.75 -15.76
C LEU A 139 2.06 -6.70 -16.04
N CYS A 140 1.83 -5.75 -15.14
CA CYS A 140 0.93 -4.63 -15.36
C CYS A 140 1.43 -3.68 -16.48
N GLY A 141 2.74 -3.43 -16.57
CA GLY A 141 3.34 -2.66 -17.66
C GLY A 141 3.24 -3.36 -19.03
N LYS A 142 3.27 -4.69 -19.06
CA LYS A 142 3.13 -5.50 -20.29
C LYS A 142 1.70 -5.66 -20.79
N GLN A 143 0.68 -5.39 -19.96
CA GLN A 143 -0.72 -5.43 -20.40
C GLN A 143 -1.12 -4.30 -21.35
N GLN A 144 -0.26 -3.31 -21.59
CA GLN A 144 -0.43 -2.37 -22.72
C GLN A 144 0.10 -2.90 -24.06
N GLY A 145 0.66 -4.12 -24.12
CA GLY A 145 1.28 -4.67 -25.33
C GLY A 145 1.01 -6.14 -25.66
N LEU A 146 0.36 -6.92 -24.80
CA LEU A 146 0.08 -8.33 -25.05
C LEU A 146 -1.38 -8.57 -25.42
N ARG A 147 -1.68 -8.46 -26.72
CA ARG A 147 -2.70 -9.31 -27.34
C ARG A 147 -2.15 -10.74 -27.30
N LEU A 148 -2.71 -11.56 -26.42
CA LEU A 148 -2.59 -13.01 -26.56
C LEU A 148 -3.51 -13.42 -27.71
N CYS A 149 -2.89 -13.75 -28.85
CA CYS A 149 -3.49 -14.59 -29.87
C CYS A 149 -3.56 -16.04 -29.39
#